data_AF-A0A913YPA2-F1
#
_entry.id   AF-A0A913YPA2-F1
#
_cell.length_a   1.000
_cell.length_b   1.000
_cell.length_c   1.000
_cell.angle_alpha   90.00
_cell.angle_beta   90.00
_cell.angle_gamma   90.00
#
_symmetry.space_group_name_H-M   'P 1'
#
loop_
_entity.id
_entity.type
_entity.pdbx_description
1 polymer ?
#
loop_
_entity_poly.entity_id
_entity_poly.type
_entity_poly.pdbx_seq_one_letter_code
_entity_poly.pdbx_strand_id
1 'polypeptide(L)'
;MKPYPDYGTGKYVCRCPAVVPNNTQGWTKVNTDPVKVGTKDNRPGIVKVPKPGKILKFKLVHVCGGISCSYRYPLTHFGCHQSFFGLFITDTTKQVLSPKLKHQHASFYSIPGSTPYDAEFTLPEMSPTLNVANQQELQIWTDSHVYTILIMADTN
;
A
#
# COMPACT_ATOMS: atom_id res chain seq x y z
N MET A 1 -4.53 10.18 -13.70
CA MET A 1 -5.21 8.99 -14.27
C MET A 1 -6.71 9.26 -14.23
N LYS A 2 -7.39 9.37 -15.38
CA LYS A 2 -8.85 9.58 -15.42
C LYS A 2 -9.57 8.24 -15.21
N PRO A 3 -10.68 8.16 -14.46
CA PRO A 3 -11.52 6.97 -14.46
C PRO A 3 -12.00 6.71 -15.90
N TYR A 4 -11.86 5.48 -16.37
CA TYR A 4 -12.38 5.10 -17.69
C TYR A 4 -13.90 4.89 -17.57
N PRO A 5 -14.73 5.53 -18.41
CA PRO A 5 -16.16 5.25 -18.45
C PRO A 5 -16.42 3.85 -19.01
N ASP A 6 -17.25 3.06 -18.32
CA ASP A 6 -17.82 1.84 -18.87
C ASP A 6 -19.00 2.23 -19.76
N TYR A 7 -18.76 2.34 -21.07
CA TYR A 7 -19.69 2.89 -22.07
C TYR A 7 -21.03 2.11 -22.23
N GLY A 8 -21.30 1.10 -21.40
CA GLY A 8 -22.52 0.28 -21.48
C GLY A 8 -23.53 0.43 -20.34
N THR A 9 -23.17 0.98 -19.18
CA THR A 9 -24.03 0.82 -17.97
C THR A 9 -24.21 2.06 -17.09
N GLY A 10 -23.53 3.18 -17.36
CA GLY A 10 -23.60 4.37 -16.53
C GLY A 10 -23.03 4.20 -15.11
N LYS A 11 -22.37 3.06 -14.82
CA LYS A 11 -21.66 2.80 -13.57
C LYS A 11 -20.15 2.98 -13.78
N TYR A 12 -19.51 3.75 -12.91
CA TYR A 12 -18.05 3.80 -12.83
C TYR A 12 -17.53 2.46 -12.28
N VAL A 13 -17.08 1.57 -13.16
CA VAL A 13 -16.44 0.32 -12.76
C VAL A 13 -14.94 0.54 -12.76
N CYS A 14 -14.30 0.49 -11.58
CA CYS A 14 -12.85 0.46 -11.48
C CYS A 14 -12.33 -0.88 -12.02
N ARG A 15 -11.98 -0.95 -13.32
CA ARG A 15 -11.26 -2.09 -13.88
C ARG A 15 -9.77 -1.87 -13.71
N CYS A 16 -9.13 -2.73 -12.91
CA CYS A 16 -7.68 -2.74 -12.74
C CYS A 16 -7.02 -3.33 -14.00
N PRO A 17 -5.88 -2.80 -14.47
CA PRO A 17 -5.13 -3.45 -15.54
C PRO A 17 -4.76 -4.87 -15.13
N ALA A 18 -4.91 -5.84 -16.05
CA ALA A 18 -4.48 -7.22 -15.81
C ALA A 18 -2.95 -7.34 -15.68
N VAL A 19 -2.21 -6.34 -16.20
CA VAL A 19 -0.75 -6.31 -16.20
C VAL A 19 -0.25 -5.35 -15.11
N VAL A 20 0.38 -5.94 -14.12
CA VAL A 20 1.13 -5.27 -13.07
C VAL A 20 2.54 -4.95 -13.58
N PRO A 21 3.07 -3.72 -13.41
CA PRO A 21 4.46 -3.41 -13.74
C PRO A 21 5.40 -4.33 -12.94
N ASN A 22 6.21 -5.13 -13.65
CA ASN A 22 7.05 -6.17 -13.05
C ASN A 22 8.51 -5.72 -12.85
N ASN A 23 8.76 -4.43 -12.57
CA ASN A 23 10.12 -3.98 -12.31
C ASN A 23 10.53 -4.35 -10.86
N THR A 24 11.09 -5.56 -10.74
CA THR A 24 11.48 -6.22 -9.49
C THR A 24 12.99 -6.21 -9.27
N GLN A 25 13.77 -5.35 -9.95
CA GLN A 25 15.22 -5.36 -9.80
C GLN A 25 15.60 -5.02 -8.34
N GLY A 26 16.15 -6.01 -7.61
CA GLY A 26 16.47 -5.90 -6.18
C GLY A 26 15.28 -6.02 -5.21
N TRP A 27 14.09 -6.36 -5.70
CA TRP A 27 12.87 -6.45 -4.89
C TRP A 27 12.16 -7.78 -5.06
N THR A 28 11.73 -8.39 -3.95
CA THR A 28 10.94 -9.62 -3.95
C THR A 28 9.46 -9.28 -3.81
N LYS A 29 8.62 -9.70 -4.77
CA LYS A 29 7.16 -9.56 -4.64
C LYS A 29 6.65 -10.43 -3.49
N VAL A 30 5.92 -9.84 -2.54
CA VAL A 30 5.44 -10.54 -1.34
C VAL A 30 4.01 -11.03 -1.50
N ASN A 31 3.19 -10.34 -2.29
CA ASN A 31 1.80 -10.73 -2.50
C ASN A 31 1.65 -11.67 -3.70
N THR A 32 0.78 -12.67 -3.60
CA THR A 32 0.40 -13.54 -4.72
C THR A 32 -0.54 -12.78 -5.67
N ASP A 33 -1.65 -12.25 -5.13
CA ASP A 33 -2.66 -11.45 -5.84
C ASP A 33 -2.63 -9.98 -5.42
N PRO A 34 -3.07 -9.03 -6.26
CA PRO A 34 -3.24 -7.63 -5.87
C PRO A 34 -4.04 -7.49 -4.57
N VAL A 35 -3.51 -6.72 -3.64
CA VAL A 35 -4.06 -6.57 -2.29
C VAL A 35 -5.08 -5.45 -2.29
N LYS A 36 -6.34 -5.79 -1.99
CA LYS A 36 -7.39 -4.80 -1.78
C LYS A 36 -7.24 -4.24 -0.37
N VAL A 37 -7.03 -2.93 -0.26
CA VAL A 37 -6.86 -2.22 1.00
C VAL A 37 -8.00 -1.22 1.12
N GLY A 38 -8.70 -1.18 2.24
CA GLY A 38 -9.75 -0.18 2.37
C GLY A 38 -10.48 -0.18 3.68
N THR A 39 -11.04 0.97 4.03
CA THR A 39 -11.76 1.20 5.29
C THR A 39 -13.18 0.67 5.33
N LYS A 40 -13.77 0.24 4.20
CA LYS A 40 -15.13 -0.31 4.22
C LYS A 40 -15.10 -1.57 5.10
N ASP A 41 -15.79 -1.50 6.22
CA ASP A 41 -15.89 -2.53 7.27
C ASP A 41 -14.65 -2.70 8.17
N ASN A 42 -13.72 -1.73 8.20
CA ASN A 42 -12.51 -1.76 9.05
C ASN A 42 -11.66 -3.01 8.83
N ARG A 43 -11.50 -3.44 7.57
CA ARG A 43 -10.76 -4.65 7.21
C ARG A 43 -9.42 -4.30 6.58
N PRO A 44 -8.31 -4.90 7.03
CA PRO A 44 -7.03 -4.69 6.40
C PRO A 44 -6.95 -5.39 5.04
N GLY A 45 -6.05 -4.90 4.20
CA GLY A 45 -5.53 -5.71 3.10
C GLY A 45 -4.61 -6.79 3.64
N ILE A 46 -4.86 -8.05 3.29
CA ILE A 46 -4.10 -9.19 3.81
C ILE A 46 -3.01 -9.58 2.83
N VAL A 47 -1.79 -9.76 3.32
CA VAL A 47 -0.65 -10.30 2.57
C VAL A 47 -0.05 -11.48 3.30
N LYS A 48 0.14 -12.58 2.57
CA LYS A 48 0.84 -13.76 3.08
C LYS A 48 2.24 -13.79 2.50
N VAL A 49 3.24 -13.77 3.38
CA VAL A 49 4.64 -13.82 2.98
C VAL A 49 4.93 -15.16 2.29
N PRO A 50 5.53 -15.17 1.09
CA PRO A 50 5.65 -16.38 0.29
C PRO A 50 6.85 -17.25 0.70
N LYS A 51 7.84 -16.66 1.39
CA LYS A 51 9.07 -17.32 1.84
C LYS A 51 9.58 -16.70 3.15
N PRO A 52 10.15 -17.48 4.06
CA PRO A 52 10.74 -16.94 5.27
C PRO A 52 11.98 -16.11 4.96
N GLY A 53 12.31 -15.14 5.80
CA GLY A 53 13.49 -14.30 5.61
C GLY A 53 13.52 -13.06 6.50
N LYS A 54 14.44 -12.15 6.18
CA LYS A 54 14.54 -10.82 6.79
C LYS A 54 14.08 -9.79 5.77
N ILE A 55 13.18 -8.92 6.19
CA ILE A 55 12.72 -7.80 5.38
C ILE A 55 13.35 -6.52 5.93
N LEU A 56 14.03 -5.77 5.07
CA LEU A 56 14.62 -4.48 5.40
C LEU A 56 13.60 -3.35 5.25
N LYS A 57 12.85 -3.36 4.15
CA LYS A 57 11.86 -2.34 3.80
C LYS A 57 10.85 -2.89 2.80
N PHE A 58 9.73 -2.17 2.67
CA PHE A 58 8.68 -2.50 1.72
C PHE A 58 8.58 -1.42 0.65
N LYS A 59 8.25 -1.82 -0.57
CA LYS A 59 7.86 -0.96 -1.68
C LYS A 59 6.41 -1.24 -2.04
N LEU A 60 5.59 -0.22 -2.11
CA LEU A 60 4.19 -0.32 -2.47
C LEU A 60 4.02 0.18 -3.91
N VAL A 61 3.31 -0.59 -4.72
CA VAL A 61 3.01 -0.22 -6.12
C VAL A 61 1.52 -0.13 -6.30
N HIS A 62 1.07 0.99 -6.86
CA HIS A 62 -0.32 1.23 -7.15
C HIS A 62 -0.73 0.43 -8.38
N VAL A 63 -1.88 -0.25 -8.28
CA VAL A 63 -2.47 -0.96 -9.43
C VAL A 63 -3.67 -0.20 -9.94
N CYS A 64 -4.59 0.14 -9.03
CA CYS A 64 -5.87 0.73 -9.38
C CYS A 64 -6.60 1.27 -8.16
N GLY A 65 -7.60 2.12 -8.43
CA GLY A 65 -8.37 2.82 -7.41
C GLY A 65 -7.66 4.06 -6.91
N GLY A 66 -8.15 4.63 -5.82
CA GLY A 66 -7.53 5.79 -5.21
C GLY A 66 -8.17 6.13 -3.87
N ILE A 67 -7.42 6.90 -3.10
CA ILE A 67 -7.77 7.33 -1.76
C ILE A 67 -8.10 8.82 -1.81
N SER A 68 -9.17 9.23 -1.15
CA SER A 68 -9.36 10.63 -0.82
C SER A 68 -9.82 10.76 0.62
N CYS A 69 -9.34 11.80 1.28
CA CYS A 69 -9.69 12.18 2.65
C CYS A 69 -10.92 13.08 2.72
N SER A 70 -11.31 13.72 1.62
CA SER A 70 -12.59 14.43 1.53
C SER A 70 -13.00 14.64 0.07
N TYR A 71 -14.30 14.84 -0.17
CA TYR A 71 -14.82 15.16 -1.52
C TYR A 71 -14.17 16.39 -2.17
N ARG A 72 -13.47 17.24 -1.40
CA ARG A 72 -12.78 18.45 -1.89
C ARG A 72 -11.40 18.18 -2.45
N TYR A 73 -10.82 17.00 -2.19
CA TYR A 73 -9.47 16.64 -2.63
C TYR A 73 -9.50 15.57 -3.71
N PRO A 74 -8.58 15.66 -4.70
CA PRO A 74 -8.44 14.63 -5.72
C PRO A 74 -8.04 13.29 -5.10
N LEU A 75 -8.37 12.20 -5.81
CA LEU A 75 -7.89 10.87 -5.44
C LEU A 75 -6.36 10.81 -5.57
N THR A 76 -5.70 10.27 -4.56
CA THR A 76 -4.28 9.91 -4.56
C THR A 76 -4.15 8.39 -4.59
N HIS A 77 -2.93 7.86 -4.77
CA HIS A 77 -2.69 6.42 -4.74
C HIS A 77 -2.48 5.88 -3.32
N PHE A 78 -1.85 6.67 -2.45
CA PHE A 78 -1.28 6.17 -1.18
C PHE A 78 -1.58 7.03 0.06
N GLY A 79 -2.42 8.07 -0.05
CA GLY A 79 -2.84 8.83 1.14
C GLY A 79 -3.81 9.98 0.87
N CYS A 80 -3.49 11.14 1.44
CA CYS A 80 -4.31 12.34 1.42
C CYS A 80 -3.43 13.55 1.08
N HIS A 81 -3.87 14.40 0.16
CA HIS A 81 -3.13 15.62 -0.18
C HIS A 81 -1.70 15.37 -0.74
N GLN A 82 -0.95 16.42 -1.04
CA GLN A 82 0.31 16.36 -1.79
C GLN A 82 1.48 15.65 -1.07
N SER A 83 1.46 15.54 0.26
CA SER A 83 2.61 15.03 1.01
C SER A 83 2.27 13.99 2.06
N PHE A 84 0.98 13.71 2.31
CA PHE A 84 0.58 12.83 3.41
C PHE A 84 0.23 11.43 2.89
N PHE A 85 1.08 10.46 3.22
CA PHE A 85 0.84 9.03 3.05
C PHE A 85 0.06 8.52 4.25
N GLY A 86 -0.90 7.61 4.02
CA GLY A 86 -1.84 7.11 5.04
C GLY A 86 -1.91 5.59 5.07
N LEU A 87 -0.73 4.94 5.02
CA LEU A 87 -0.59 3.51 4.82
C LEU A 87 0.33 2.89 5.86
N PHE A 88 -0.13 1.86 6.54
CA PHE A 88 0.62 1.17 7.59
C PHE A 88 0.60 -0.33 7.38
N ILE A 89 1.72 -0.97 7.63
CA ILE A 89 1.85 -2.42 7.65
C ILE A 89 1.93 -2.85 9.12
N THR A 90 1.05 -3.76 9.52
CA THR A 90 0.99 -4.35 10.85
C THR A 90 1.11 -5.87 10.80
N ASP A 91 1.36 -6.49 11.94
CA ASP A 91 1.07 -7.91 12.14
C ASP A 91 -0.42 -8.14 12.44
N THR A 92 -0.79 -9.40 12.70
CA THR A 92 -2.16 -9.81 13.07
C THR A 92 -2.60 -9.35 14.46
N THR A 93 -1.67 -8.89 15.30
CA THR A 93 -1.95 -8.28 16.61
C THR A 93 -2.15 -6.77 16.52
N LYS A 94 -2.13 -6.21 15.29
CA LYS A 94 -2.20 -4.78 14.97
C LYS A 94 -0.99 -3.97 15.44
N GLN A 95 0.13 -4.63 15.74
CA GLN A 95 1.37 -3.90 16.00
C GLN A 95 1.91 -3.33 14.69
N VAL A 96 2.18 -2.02 14.67
CA VAL A 96 2.77 -1.36 13.50
C VAL A 96 4.21 -1.83 13.28
N LEU A 97 4.43 -2.48 12.15
CA LEU A 97 5.73 -2.95 11.70
C LEU A 97 6.43 -1.88 10.85
N SER A 98 5.69 -1.21 9.96
CA SER A 98 6.21 -0.14 9.10
C SER A 98 5.12 0.86 8.68
N PRO A 99 5.43 2.16 8.56
CA PRO A 99 6.68 2.79 8.97
C PRO A 99 6.70 3.10 10.48
N LYS A 100 7.85 2.88 11.14
CA LYS A 100 8.09 3.31 12.54
C LYS A 100 8.71 4.70 12.54
N LEU A 101 7.88 5.74 12.53
CA LEU A 101 8.34 7.12 12.47
C LEU A 101 8.36 7.77 13.86
N LYS A 102 9.42 8.53 14.14
CA LYS A 102 9.59 9.26 15.42
C LYS A 102 8.55 10.37 15.60
N HIS A 103 8.00 10.90 14.52
CA HIS A 103 6.97 11.93 14.50
C HIS A 103 5.76 11.44 13.69
N GLN A 104 4.89 10.65 14.33
CA GLN A 104 3.56 10.36 13.83
C GLN A 104 2.60 11.38 14.42
N HIS A 105 2.23 12.39 13.63
CA HIS A 105 1.05 13.19 13.92
C HIS A 105 -0.09 12.65 13.05
N ALA A 106 -1.16 12.19 13.71
CA ALA A 106 -2.45 11.92 13.07
C ALA A 106 -2.37 11.03 11.82
N SER A 107 -2.34 9.70 11.96
CA SER A 107 -2.58 8.69 10.91
C SER A 107 -1.86 8.86 9.55
N PHE A 108 -0.92 9.79 9.46
CA PHE A 108 -0.31 10.24 8.21
C PHE A 108 1.17 10.53 8.42
N TYR A 109 1.93 10.46 7.33
CA TYR A 109 3.35 10.75 7.32
C TYR A 109 3.83 11.25 5.95
N SER A 110 5.03 11.82 5.92
CA SER A 110 5.69 12.26 4.69
C SER A 110 6.89 11.36 4.38
N ILE A 111 7.10 11.05 3.10
CA ILE A 111 8.29 10.34 2.60
C ILE A 111 9.13 11.34 1.80
N PRO A 112 10.38 11.65 2.20
CA PRO A 112 11.24 12.57 1.46
C PRO A 112 11.42 12.12 0.01
N GLY A 113 11.17 13.02 -0.94
CA GLY A 113 11.33 12.75 -2.37
C GLY A 113 10.20 11.95 -3.03
N SER A 114 9.13 11.63 -2.29
CA SER A 114 7.96 10.92 -2.84
C SER A 114 6.66 11.66 -2.52
N THR A 115 5.66 11.48 -3.37
CA THR A 115 4.31 12.01 -3.19
C THR A 115 3.27 10.89 -3.20
N PRO A 116 2.09 11.08 -2.58
CA PRO A 116 1.01 10.09 -2.64
C PRO A 116 0.43 9.87 -4.04
N TYR A 117 0.86 10.62 -5.06
CA TYR A 117 0.47 10.45 -6.47
C TYR A 117 1.42 9.54 -7.27
N ASP A 118 2.56 9.18 -6.69
CA ASP A 118 3.56 8.37 -7.39
C ASP A 118 2.97 6.99 -7.72
N ALA A 119 3.46 6.35 -8.78
CA ALA A 119 3.02 4.99 -9.13
C ALA A 119 3.55 3.94 -8.14
N GLU A 120 4.67 4.23 -7.49
CA GLU A 120 5.26 3.42 -6.44
C GLU A 120 6.00 4.30 -5.44
N PHE A 121 6.13 3.82 -4.20
CA PHE A 121 6.99 4.44 -3.20
C PHE A 121 7.58 3.40 -2.26
N THR A 122 8.69 3.77 -1.61
CA THR A 122 9.40 2.90 -0.67
C THR A 122 9.21 3.39 0.75
N LEU A 123 8.81 2.49 1.65
CA LEU A 123 8.78 2.76 3.08
C LEU A 123 10.21 2.84 3.64
N PRO A 124 10.42 3.64 4.69
CA PRO A 124 11.70 3.72 5.37
C PRO A 124 12.18 2.35 5.86
N GLU A 125 13.50 2.21 5.95
CA GLU A 125 14.14 1.00 6.46
C GLU A 125 13.76 0.73 7.92
N MET A 126 13.46 -0.53 8.20
CA MET A 126 13.16 -1.01 9.53
C MET A 126 14.47 -1.35 10.25
N SER A 127 14.63 -0.82 11.46
CA SER A 127 15.72 -1.19 12.36
C SER A 127 15.13 -1.60 13.72
N PRO A 128 15.25 -2.87 14.13
CA PRO A 128 15.87 -3.99 13.40
C PRO A 128 15.04 -4.44 12.18
N THR A 129 15.67 -5.23 11.28
CA THR A 129 14.97 -5.88 10.16
C THR A 129 13.85 -6.79 10.66
N LEU A 130 12.78 -6.91 9.89
CA LEU A 130 11.63 -7.76 10.23
C LEU A 130 11.92 -9.23 9.85
N ASN A 131 11.98 -10.12 10.83
CA ASN A 131 11.99 -11.55 10.57
C ASN A 131 10.57 -12.02 10.21
N VAL A 132 10.42 -12.71 9.08
CA VAL A 132 9.15 -13.27 8.63
C VAL A 132 9.25 -14.76 8.40
N ALA A 133 8.18 -15.49 8.75
CA ALA A 133 8.01 -16.91 8.46
C ALA A 133 7.25 -17.12 7.13
N ASN A 134 7.32 -18.34 6.60
CA ASN A 134 6.48 -18.74 5.46
C ASN A 134 5.00 -18.61 5.84
N GLN A 135 4.19 -18.08 4.91
CA GLN A 135 2.76 -17.82 5.10
C GLN A 135 2.42 -16.87 6.26
N GLN A 136 3.42 -16.17 6.83
CA GLN A 136 3.16 -15.16 7.85
C GLN A 136 2.24 -14.08 7.27
N GLU A 137 1.20 -13.76 8.02
CA GLU A 137 0.22 -12.75 7.63
C GLU A 137 0.70 -11.36 8.04
N LEU A 138 0.71 -10.44 7.08
CA LEU A 138 0.88 -9.01 7.26
C LEU A 138 -0.41 -8.32 6.85
N GLN A 139 -0.74 -7.24 7.55
CA GLN A 139 -1.97 -6.49 7.35
C GLN A 139 -1.64 -5.06 6.93
N ILE A 140 -2.26 -4.61 5.85
CA ILE A 140 -2.15 -3.23 5.37
C ILE A 140 -3.38 -2.47 5.82
N TRP A 141 -3.14 -1.39 6.54
CA TRP A 141 -4.15 -0.49 7.04
C TRP A 141 -4.05 0.86 6.36
N THR A 142 -5.21 1.45 6.14
CA THR A 142 -5.36 2.87 5.82
C THR A 142 -6.50 3.43 6.67
N ASP A 143 -6.41 4.71 7.00
CA ASP A 143 -7.48 5.45 7.66
C ASP A 143 -8.53 5.99 6.67
N SER A 144 -8.32 5.76 5.37
CA SER A 144 -9.07 6.37 4.27
C SER A 144 -9.73 5.32 3.34
N HIS A 145 -10.56 5.73 2.36
CA HIS A 145 -11.40 4.83 1.53
C HIS A 145 -10.67 3.69 0.76
N VAL A 146 -11.42 2.77 0.12
CA VAL A 146 -10.95 1.47 -0.48
C VAL A 146 -10.22 1.60 -1.83
N TYR A 147 -9.13 0.85 -2.05
CA TYR A 147 -8.28 0.78 -3.26
C TYR A 147 -7.46 -0.54 -3.33
N THR A 148 -6.59 -0.72 -4.34
CA THR A 148 -5.79 -1.95 -4.55
C THR A 148 -4.32 -1.65 -4.85
N ILE A 149 -3.40 -2.36 -4.18
CA ILE A 149 -1.95 -2.19 -4.29
C ILE A 149 -1.23 -3.54 -4.39
N LEU A 150 0.06 -3.48 -4.73
CA LEU A 150 0.99 -4.60 -4.62
C LEU A 150 2.05 -4.24 -3.59
N ILE A 151 2.60 -5.27 -2.95
CA ILE A 151 3.72 -5.11 -2.04
C ILE A 151 4.92 -5.89 -2.56
N MET A 152 6.02 -5.17 -2.66
CA MET A 152 7.36 -5.72 -2.78
C MET A 152 8.12 -5.53 -1.47
N ALA A 153 9.03 -6.44 -1.15
CA ALA A 153 9.93 -6.36 -0.01
C ALA A 153 11.39 -6.49 -0.47
N ASP A 154 12.26 -5.74 0.19
CA ASP A 154 13.71 -5.91 0.07
C ASP A 154 14.15 -6.96 1.10
N THR A 155 14.71 -8.06 0.60
CA THR A 155 15.10 -9.24 1.39
C THR A 155 16.61 -9.48 1.39
N ASN A 156 17.42 -8.44 1.16
CA ASN A 156 18.89 -8.51 1.23
C ASN A 156 19.41 -9.28 2.46
#